data_AF-A0A2P2GKR2-F1
#
_entry.id   AF-A0A2P2GKR2-F1
#
_cell.length_a   1.000
_cell.length_b   1.000
_cell.length_c   1.000
_cell.angle_alpha   90.00
_cell.angle_beta   90.00
_cell.angle_gamma   90.00
#
_symmetry.space_group_name_H-M   'P 1'
#
loop_
_entity.id
_entity.type
_entity.pdbx_description
1 polymer ?
#
loop_
_entity_poly.entity_id
_entity_poly.type
_entity_poly.pdbx_seq_one_letter_code
_entity_poly.pdbx_strand_id
1 'polypeptide(L)'
;MMGELSAEARGDMAQAMLPEAAGLIVDVHEGSAQDIRSRLQGLTRHELEALAVVVAALADPERPVLDALRWVDFDEYGDHVPVSTSRSARRVRDAVPNAAPRGHGIDVVAVDRALTPGDSVWLSSPERAFAVDVGIRRGMPYEDVAERLGMTVAAVQKAWTRAKERALAEGRPVPRQPVGQIGNVA
;
A
#
# COMPACT_ATOMS: atom_id res chain seq x y z
N MET A 1 -20.37 -0.06 13.34
CA MET A 1 -19.53 1.16 13.36
C MET A 1 -18.09 0.67 13.55
N MET A 2 -17.34 0.48 12.47
CA MET A 2 -15.94 0.02 12.55
C MET A 2 -15.06 1.26 12.56
N GLY A 3 -14.34 1.49 13.66
CA GLY A 3 -13.34 2.55 13.73
C GLY A 3 -12.18 2.20 12.80
N GLU A 4 -11.83 3.12 11.90
CA GLU A 4 -10.64 2.96 11.09
C GLU A 4 -9.41 2.94 12.01
N LEU A 5 -8.63 1.86 11.96
CA LEU A 5 -7.36 1.77 12.68
C LEU A 5 -6.44 2.92 12.23
N SER A 6 -5.82 3.61 13.18
CA SER A 6 -4.80 4.61 12.90
C SER A 6 -3.57 3.96 12.24
N ALA A 7 -2.72 4.76 11.60
CA ALA A 7 -1.49 4.25 10.98
C ALA A 7 -0.56 3.58 12.01
N GLU A 8 -0.46 4.15 13.20
CA GLU A 8 0.30 3.59 14.33
C GLU A 8 -0.29 2.23 14.77
N ALA A 9 -1.60 2.15 14.98
CA ALA A 9 -2.25 0.89 15.34
C ALA A 9 -2.09 -0.20 14.28
N ARG A 10 -2.02 0.16 13.00
CA ARG A 10 -1.71 -0.79 11.90
C ARG A 10 -0.25 -1.25 11.95
N GLY A 11 0.68 -0.35 12.27
CA GLY A 11 2.10 -0.67 12.44
C GLY A 11 2.32 -1.63 13.60
N ASP A 12 1.72 -1.34 14.76
CA ASP A 12 1.78 -2.20 15.94
C ASP A 12 1.20 -3.58 15.67
N MET A 13 0.07 -3.64 14.97
CA MET A 13 -0.55 -4.89 14.55
C MET A 13 0.37 -5.69 13.60
N ALA A 14 0.99 -5.04 12.61
CA ALA A 14 1.93 -5.71 11.71
C ALA A 14 3.15 -6.27 12.47
N GLN A 15 3.68 -5.51 13.43
CA GLN A 15 4.79 -5.96 14.27
C GLN A 15 4.38 -7.15 15.16
N ALA A 16 3.18 -7.11 15.73
CA ALA A 16 2.64 -8.21 16.55
C ALA A 16 2.43 -9.50 15.73
N MET A 17 2.25 -9.42 14.41
CA MET A 17 2.09 -10.58 13.53
C MET A 17 3.41 -11.24 13.10
N LEU A 18 4.58 -10.66 13.42
CA LEU A 18 5.87 -11.26 13.04
C LEU A 18 6.09 -12.70 13.58
N PRO A 19 5.77 -13.00 14.86
CA PRO A 19 5.89 -14.37 15.37
C PRO A 19 4.94 -15.35 14.67
N GLU A 20 3.71 -14.91 14.36
CA GLU A 20 2.74 -15.74 13.65
C GLU A 20 3.17 -15.99 12.20
N ALA A 21 3.74 -14.99 11.53
CA ALA A 21 4.30 -15.14 10.19
C ALA A 21 5.48 -16.13 10.18
N ALA A 22 6.41 -16.01 11.14
CA ALA A 22 7.53 -16.93 11.27
C ALA A 22 7.05 -18.37 11.56
N GLY A 23 6.10 -18.53 12.49
CA GLY A 23 5.51 -19.83 12.81
C GLY A 23 4.78 -20.45 11.62
N LEU A 24 4.00 -19.65 10.88
CA LEU A 24 3.29 -20.11 9.68
C LEU A 24 4.26 -20.59 8.59
N ILE A 25 5.40 -19.90 8.40
CA ILE A 25 6.42 -20.35 7.45
C ILE A 25 6.99 -21.73 7.84
N VAL A 26 7.24 -21.95 9.13
CA VAL A 26 7.70 -23.25 9.63
C VAL A 26 6.61 -24.31 9.43
N ASP A 27 5.36 -24.03 9.81
CA ASP A 27 4.25 -24.96 9.69
C ASP A 27 3.97 -25.35 8.22
N VAL A 28 4.17 -24.43 7.28
CA VAL A 28 4.06 -24.71 5.83
C VAL A 28 5.18 -25.62 5.32
N HIS A 29 6.38 -25.54 5.91
CA HIS A 29 7.53 -26.32 5.46
C HIS A 29 7.65 -27.70 6.14
N GLU A 30 7.28 -27.78 7.42
CA GLU A 30 7.55 -28.95 8.27
C GLU A 30 6.30 -29.47 8.98
N GLY A 31 5.23 -28.66 9.03
CA GLY A 31 4.01 -28.96 9.75
C GLY A 31 2.93 -29.63 8.92
N SER A 32 1.80 -29.90 9.57
CA SER A 32 0.60 -30.45 8.97
C SER A 32 -0.43 -29.36 8.69
N ALA A 33 -1.43 -29.68 7.86
CA ALA A 33 -2.59 -28.80 7.66
C ALA A 33 -3.33 -28.47 8.97
N GLN A 34 -3.22 -29.31 9.99
CA GLN A 34 -3.83 -29.06 11.30
C GLN A 34 -3.06 -28.01 12.10
N ASP A 35 -1.73 -27.95 11.97
CA ASP A 35 -0.89 -26.95 12.63
C ASP A 35 -1.18 -25.56 12.06
N ILE A 36 -1.22 -25.46 10.73
CA ILE A 36 -1.63 -24.25 10.00
C ILE A 36 -3.03 -23.81 10.44
N ARG A 37 -4.00 -24.74 10.47
CA ARG A 37 -5.37 -24.43 10.90
C ARG A 37 -5.40 -23.90 12.32
N SER A 38 -4.70 -24.56 13.24
CA SER A 38 -4.68 -24.21 14.66
C SER A 38 -4.11 -22.81 14.88
N ARG A 39 -3.07 -22.44 14.11
CA ARG A 39 -2.49 -21.09 14.14
C ARG A 39 -3.46 -20.04 13.62
N LEU A 40 -4.12 -20.29 12.49
CA LEU A 40 -5.00 -19.31 11.86
C LEU A 40 -6.35 -19.14 12.56
N GLN A 41 -6.84 -20.16 13.27
CA GLN A 41 -8.18 -20.17 13.87
C GLN A 41 -8.39 -19.10 14.95
N GLY A 42 -7.33 -18.64 15.60
CA GLY A 42 -7.39 -17.61 16.63
C GLY A 42 -7.37 -16.17 16.10
N LEU A 43 -7.09 -15.97 14.80
CA LEU A 43 -6.85 -14.65 14.25
C LEU A 43 -8.15 -14.00 13.78
N THR A 44 -8.33 -12.73 14.15
CA THR A 44 -9.36 -11.87 13.60
C THR A 44 -9.10 -11.58 12.13
N ARG A 45 -10.11 -11.05 11.43
CA ARG A 45 -9.96 -10.64 10.03
C ARG A 45 -8.82 -9.64 9.82
N HIS A 46 -8.67 -8.65 10.70
CA HIS A 46 -7.61 -7.65 10.56
C HIS A 46 -6.23 -8.23 10.82
N GLU A 47 -6.11 -9.17 11.76
CA GLU A 47 -4.86 -9.90 12.00
C GLU A 47 -4.51 -10.80 10.82
N LEU A 48 -5.48 -11.46 10.19
CA LEU A 48 -5.26 -12.21 8.95
C LEU A 48 -4.81 -11.31 7.80
N GLU A 49 -5.41 -10.13 7.64
CA GLU A 49 -5.00 -9.13 6.64
C GLU A 49 -3.58 -8.63 6.92
N ALA A 50 -3.24 -8.34 8.19
CA ALA A 50 -1.90 -7.93 8.61
C ALA A 50 -0.87 -9.04 8.40
N LEU A 51 -1.20 -10.28 8.77
CA LEU A 51 -0.37 -11.46 8.58
C LEU A 51 -0.04 -11.68 7.10
N ALA A 52 -1.01 -11.54 6.20
CA ALA A 52 -0.77 -11.63 4.77
C ALA A 52 0.23 -10.57 4.27
N VAL A 53 0.12 -9.33 4.75
CA VAL A 53 1.06 -8.25 4.41
C VAL A 53 2.47 -8.55 4.94
N VAL A 54 2.58 -9.03 6.19
CA VAL A 54 3.87 -9.36 6.81
C VAL A 54 4.54 -10.52 6.08
N VAL A 55 3.81 -11.59 5.78
CA VAL A 55 4.33 -12.74 5.01
C VAL A 55 4.78 -12.29 3.61
N ALA A 56 4.01 -11.42 2.95
CA ALA A 56 4.40 -10.85 1.66
C ALA A 56 5.67 -10.00 1.75
N ALA A 57 5.89 -9.28 2.85
CA ALA A 57 7.09 -8.48 3.08
C ALA A 57 8.33 -9.34 3.39
N LEU A 58 8.14 -10.54 3.95
CA LEU A 58 9.21 -11.51 4.21
C LEU A 58 9.58 -12.32 2.95
N ALA A 59 8.74 -12.34 1.93
CA ALA A 59 9.01 -13.05 0.69
C ALA A 59 10.21 -12.42 -0.05
N ASP A 60 11.18 -13.24 -0.45
CA ASP A 60 12.31 -12.78 -1.27
C ASP A 60 11.82 -12.34 -2.66
N PRO A 61 11.89 -11.03 -3.00
CA PRO A 61 11.40 -10.51 -4.27
C PRO A 61 12.28 -10.93 -5.46
N GLU A 62 13.49 -11.41 -5.22
CA GLU A 62 14.36 -11.99 -6.25
C GLU A 62 14.01 -13.44 -6.55
N ARG A 63 13.28 -14.13 -5.66
CA ARG A 63 12.96 -15.54 -5.88
C ARG A 63 12.12 -15.74 -7.16
N PRO A 64 12.40 -16.76 -7.98
CA PRO A 64 11.51 -17.13 -9.09
C PRO A 64 10.10 -17.43 -8.59
N VAL A 65 9.08 -17.00 -9.33
CA VAL A 65 7.67 -17.22 -8.93
C VAL A 65 7.35 -18.70 -8.73
N LEU A 66 7.84 -19.57 -9.63
CA LEU A 66 7.64 -21.02 -9.50
C LEU A 66 8.25 -21.57 -8.20
N ASP A 67 9.47 -21.13 -7.86
CA ASP A 67 10.12 -21.57 -6.63
C ASP A 67 9.35 -21.10 -5.39
N ALA A 68 8.76 -19.89 -5.44
CA ALA A 68 7.94 -19.34 -4.36
C ALA A 68 6.60 -20.09 -4.19
N LEU A 69 6.08 -20.70 -5.25
CA LEU A 69 4.82 -21.44 -5.27
C LEU A 69 4.98 -22.97 -5.19
N ARG A 70 6.21 -23.49 -5.08
CA ARG A 70 6.45 -24.96 -5.09
C ARG A 70 5.62 -25.72 -4.05
N TRP A 71 5.31 -25.08 -2.93
CA TRP A 71 4.61 -25.70 -1.79
C TRP A 71 3.10 -25.81 -2.02
N VAL A 72 2.56 -25.16 -3.07
CA VAL A 72 1.16 -25.31 -3.52
C VAL A 72 1.03 -26.08 -4.83
N ASP A 73 2.14 -26.57 -5.40
CA ASP A 73 2.14 -27.33 -6.64
C ASP A 73 2.15 -28.83 -6.31
N PHE A 74 1.06 -29.50 -6.65
CA PHE A 74 0.82 -30.91 -6.38
C PHE A 74 0.42 -31.61 -7.68
N ASP A 75 0.90 -32.83 -7.89
CA ASP A 75 0.44 -33.68 -8.98
C ASP A 75 -0.93 -34.30 -8.68
N GLU A 76 -1.47 -35.08 -9.62
CA GLU A 76 -2.74 -35.78 -9.46
C GLU A 76 -2.76 -36.80 -8.30
N TYR A 77 -1.60 -37.14 -7.73
CA TYR A 77 -1.44 -38.06 -6.61
C TYR A 77 -1.22 -37.34 -5.28
N GLY A 78 -1.13 -36.00 -5.29
CA GLY A 78 -0.89 -35.17 -4.12
C GLY A 78 0.58 -35.06 -3.73
N ASP A 79 1.50 -35.53 -4.58
CA ASP A 79 2.93 -35.37 -4.40
C ASP A 79 3.39 -34.02 -4.96
N HIS A 80 4.45 -33.45 -4.39
CA HIS A 80 5.00 -32.19 -4.89
C HIS A 80 5.58 -32.39 -6.30
N VAL A 81 5.11 -31.56 -7.25
CA VAL A 81 5.63 -31.59 -8.62
C VAL A 81 7.11 -31.20 -8.61
N PRO A 82 8.03 -32.05 -9.09
CA PRO A 82 9.44 -31.69 -9.18
C PRO A 82 9.60 -30.54 -10.18
N VAL A 83 10.27 -29.48 -9.74
CA VAL A 83 10.46 -28.27 -10.54
C VAL A 83 11.21 -28.61 -11.82
N SER A 84 10.55 -28.42 -12.96
CA SER A 84 11.25 -28.36 -14.25
C SER A 84 12.29 -27.26 -14.15
N THR A 85 13.57 -27.60 -14.31
CA THR A 85 14.71 -26.67 -14.29
C THR A 85 14.67 -25.61 -15.40
N SER A 86 13.59 -25.53 -16.19
CA SER A 86 13.28 -24.37 -17.02
C SER A 86 13.06 -23.15 -16.13
N ARG A 87 14.16 -22.47 -15.83
CA ARG A 87 14.24 -21.22 -15.06
C ARG A 87 13.09 -20.31 -15.47
N SER A 88 12.05 -20.19 -14.65
CA SER A 88 11.10 -19.09 -14.80
C SER A 88 11.91 -17.81 -14.70
N ALA A 89 12.01 -17.05 -15.79
CA ALA A 89 12.67 -15.75 -15.79
C ALA A 89 11.90 -14.74 -14.92
N ARG A 90 10.62 -15.01 -14.67
CA ARG A 90 9.74 -14.14 -13.89
C ARG A 90 10.00 -14.34 -12.40
N ARG A 91 10.44 -13.26 -11.74
CA ARG A 91 10.66 -13.17 -10.29
C ARG A 91 9.38 -12.66 -9.60
N VAL A 92 9.30 -12.85 -8.29
CA VAL A 92 8.16 -12.37 -7.48
C VAL A 92 7.92 -10.86 -7.68
N ARG A 93 8.98 -10.05 -7.79
CA ARG A 93 8.85 -8.61 -8.10
C ARG A 93 8.15 -8.32 -9.44
N ASP A 94 8.30 -9.19 -10.43
CA ASP A 94 7.74 -9.02 -11.78
C ASP A 94 6.26 -9.47 -11.82
N ALA A 95 5.75 -10.02 -10.72
CA ALA A 95 4.32 -10.29 -10.55
C ALA A 95 3.54 -9.02 -10.21
N VAL A 96 4.21 -7.99 -9.68
CA VAL A 96 3.60 -6.70 -9.39
C VAL A 96 3.52 -5.88 -10.69
N PRO A 97 2.37 -5.29 -11.04
CA PRO A 97 2.28 -4.37 -12.16
C PRO A 97 3.33 -3.27 -12.00
N ASN A 98 4.07 -2.97 -13.07
CA ASN A 98 5.13 -1.96 -13.06
C ASN A 98 4.49 -0.55 -12.99
N ALA A 99 3.97 -0.19 -11.82
CA ALA A 99 3.49 1.13 -11.51
C ALA A 99 4.68 1.92 -10.96
N ALA A 100 5.08 2.98 -11.66
CA ALA A 100 6.07 3.90 -11.12
C ALA A 100 5.63 4.35 -9.71
N PRO A 101 6.52 4.32 -8.71
CA PRO A 101 6.18 4.76 -7.36
C PRO A 101 5.53 6.14 -7.40
N ARG A 102 4.51 6.35 -6.59
CA ARG A 102 3.80 7.61 -6.52
C ARG A 102 4.80 8.72 -6.11
N GLY A 103 5.03 9.69 -6.99
CA GLY A 103 6.03 10.73 -6.77
C GLY A 103 7.43 10.39 -7.29
N HIS A 104 7.57 9.41 -8.18
CA HIS A 104 8.84 9.18 -8.86
C HIS A 104 9.31 10.45 -9.59
N GLY A 105 10.54 10.90 -9.29
CA GLY A 105 11.10 12.15 -9.80
C GLY A 105 10.58 13.43 -9.11
N ILE A 106 9.86 13.30 -7.99
CA ILE A 106 9.34 14.42 -7.19
C ILE A 106 10.15 14.50 -5.89
N ASP A 107 10.61 15.69 -5.52
CA ASP A 107 11.15 15.92 -4.18
C ASP A 107 10.01 15.90 -3.15
N VAL A 108 9.79 14.73 -2.56
CA VAL A 108 8.75 14.51 -1.55
C VAL A 108 8.99 15.31 -0.27
N VAL A 109 10.25 15.66 0.04
CA VAL A 109 10.60 16.47 1.21
C VAL A 109 10.22 17.92 0.98
N ALA A 110 10.48 18.44 -0.23
CA ALA A 110 10.04 19.78 -0.62
C ALA A 110 8.50 19.89 -0.59
N VAL A 111 7.80 18.87 -1.07
CA VAL A 111 6.33 18.80 -1.01
C VAL A 111 5.82 18.78 0.42
N ASP A 112 6.43 17.98 1.30
CA ASP A 112 6.01 17.88 2.70
C ASP A 112 6.23 19.19 3.47
N ARG A 113 7.37 19.84 3.23
CA ARG A 113 7.66 21.18 3.77
C ARG A 113 6.68 22.23 3.27
N ALA A 114 6.37 22.22 1.98
CA ALA A 114 5.40 23.16 1.41
C ALA A 114 3.97 22.98 1.96
N LEU A 115 3.64 21.81 2.49
CA LEU A 115 2.33 21.52 3.11
C LEU A 115 2.31 21.71 4.63
N THR A 116 3.45 22.04 5.24
CA THR A 116 3.60 22.31 6.67
C THR A 116 3.63 23.83 6.89
N PRO A 117 3.08 24.38 7.99
CA PRO A 117 3.23 25.80 8.30
C PRO A 117 4.71 26.17 8.43
N GLY A 118 5.15 27.18 7.67
CA GLY A 118 6.55 27.61 7.66
C GLY A 118 6.94 28.33 6.37
N ASP A 119 8.23 28.36 6.09
CA ASP A 119 8.78 29.02 4.91
C ASP A 119 8.27 28.38 3.62
N SER A 120 7.96 29.24 2.64
CA SER A 120 7.54 28.78 1.32
C SER A 120 8.69 28.11 0.59
N VAL A 121 8.48 26.86 0.18
CA VAL A 121 9.43 26.12 -0.64
C VAL A 121 9.06 26.27 -2.10
N TRP A 122 10.06 26.54 -2.95
CA TRP A 122 9.83 26.57 -4.39
C TRP A 122 9.54 25.15 -4.90
N LEU A 123 8.39 24.97 -5.54
CA LEU A 123 7.98 23.70 -6.16
C LEU A 123 7.87 23.85 -7.68
N SER A 124 8.41 22.88 -8.40
CA SER A 124 8.15 22.67 -9.81
C SER A 124 6.66 22.35 -10.07
N SER A 125 6.21 22.47 -11.32
CA SER A 125 4.81 22.17 -11.68
C SER A 125 4.39 20.73 -11.33
N PRO A 126 5.21 19.68 -11.57
CA PRO A 126 4.89 18.32 -11.12
C PRO A 126 4.80 18.18 -9.59
N GLU A 127 5.74 18.78 -8.84
CA GLU A 127 5.74 18.77 -7.37
C GLU A 127 4.52 19.49 -6.80
N ARG A 128 4.12 20.61 -7.39
CA ARG A 128 2.94 21.37 -6.95
C ARG A 128 1.65 20.60 -7.19
N ALA A 129 1.51 19.94 -8.33
CA ALA A 129 0.38 19.06 -8.61
C ALA A 129 0.33 17.87 -7.63
N PHE A 130 1.51 17.33 -7.28
CA PHE A 130 1.63 16.28 -6.28
C PHE A 130 1.29 16.75 -4.87
N ALA A 131 1.71 17.95 -4.49
CA ALA A 131 1.40 18.58 -3.21
C ALA A 131 -0.11 18.78 -3.03
N VAL A 132 -0.84 19.19 -4.08
CA VAL A 132 -2.31 19.27 -4.05
C VAL A 132 -2.93 17.91 -3.74
N ASP A 133 -2.52 16.86 -4.47
CA ASP A 133 -3.02 15.49 -4.27
C ASP A 133 -2.70 14.96 -2.86
N VAL A 134 -1.49 15.20 -2.36
CA VAL A 134 -1.09 14.82 -1.00
C VAL A 134 -1.88 15.59 0.06
N GLY A 135 -1.98 16.92 -0.05
CA GLY A 135 -2.68 17.77 0.93
C GLY A 135 -4.15 17.40 1.09
N ILE A 136 -4.87 17.21 -0.03
CA ILE A 136 -6.28 16.84 0.01
C ILE A 136 -6.47 15.44 0.61
N ARG A 137 -5.62 14.48 0.26
CA ARG A 137 -5.69 13.11 0.83
C ARG A 137 -5.32 13.06 2.31
N ARG A 138 -4.53 14.02 2.81
CA ARG A 138 -4.23 14.21 4.24
C ARG A 138 -5.36 14.89 5.01
N GLY A 139 -6.45 15.26 4.34
CA GLY A 139 -7.58 15.89 5.00
C GLY A 139 -7.62 17.41 4.93
N MET A 140 -6.66 18.05 4.26
CA MET A 140 -6.61 19.51 4.21
C MET A 140 -7.75 20.06 3.36
N PRO A 141 -8.42 21.14 3.81
CA PRO A 141 -9.40 21.84 2.99
C PRO A 141 -8.70 22.53 1.80
N TYR A 142 -9.46 22.85 0.75
CA TYR A 142 -8.87 23.44 -0.46
C TYR A 142 -8.27 24.81 -0.20
N GLU A 143 -8.82 25.54 0.76
CA GLU A 143 -8.39 26.84 1.25
C GLU A 143 -6.98 26.76 1.84
N ASP A 144 -6.75 25.83 2.77
CA ASP A 144 -5.43 25.61 3.38
C ASP A 144 -4.39 25.18 2.34
N VAL A 145 -4.76 24.30 1.41
CA VAL A 145 -3.85 23.86 0.34
C VAL A 145 -3.53 25.03 -0.60
N ALA A 146 -4.53 25.86 -0.91
CA ALA A 146 -4.36 27.05 -1.74
C ALA A 146 -3.44 28.07 -1.08
N GLU A 147 -3.64 28.36 0.20
CA GLU A 147 -2.80 29.25 0.99
C GLU A 147 -1.35 28.77 1.02
N ARG A 148 -1.13 27.50 1.42
CA ARG A 148 0.21 26.92 1.56
C ARG A 148 0.99 26.86 0.25
N LEU A 149 0.31 26.61 -0.86
CA LEU A 149 0.95 26.50 -2.18
C LEU A 149 0.97 27.83 -2.95
N GLY A 150 0.46 28.92 -2.38
CA GLY A 150 0.33 30.22 -3.06
C GLY A 150 -0.53 30.12 -4.33
N MET A 151 -1.58 29.30 -4.29
CA MET A 151 -2.49 29.03 -5.39
C MET A 151 -3.87 29.62 -5.11
N THR A 152 -4.70 29.76 -6.15
CA THR A 152 -6.13 30.02 -5.93
C THR A 152 -6.86 28.70 -5.64
N VAL A 153 -7.94 28.77 -4.86
CA VAL A 153 -8.81 27.60 -4.57
C VAL A 153 -9.28 26.93 -5.86
N ALA A 154 -9.65 27.71 -6.88
CA ALA A 154 -10.06 27.18 -8.18
C ALA A 154 -8.93 26.42 -8.90
N ALA A 155 -7.67 26.86 -8.77
CA ALA A 155 -6.51 26.16 -9.33
C ALA A 155 -6.26 24.82 -8.60
N VAL A 156 -6.41 24.79 -7.27
CA VAL A 156 -6.33 23.56 -6.46
C VAL A 156 -7.42 22.56 -6.87
N GLN A 157 -8.67 23.00 -6.97
CA GLN A 157 -9.79 22.16 -7.41
C GLN A 157 -9.56 21.58 -8.82
N LYS A 158 -9.07 22.39 -9.76
CA LYS A 158 -8.75 21.95 -11.12
C LYS A 158 -7.61 20.93 -11.14
N ALA A 159 -6.55 21.17 -10.37
CA ALA A 159 -5.44 20.23 -10.24
C ALA A 159 -5.90 18.90 -9.61
N TRP A 160 -6.75 18.95 -8.59
CA TRP A 160 -7.34 17.78 -7.97
C TRP A 160 -8.20 16.96 -8.94
N THR A 161 -9.06 17.61 -9.73
CA THR A 161 -9.89 16.91 -10.73
C THR A 161 -9.04 16.15 -11.74
N ARG A 162 -7.96 16.78 -12.24
CA ARG A 162 -6.99 16.11 -13.14
C ARG A 162 -6.28 14.94 -12.46
N ALA A 163 -5.93 15.08 -11.17
CA ALA A 163 -5.32 14.00 -10.41
C ALA A 163 -6.28 12.81 -10.23
N LYS A 164 -7.57 13.07 -10.00
CA LYS A 164 -8.62 12.04 -9.93
C LYS A 164 -8.79 11.31 -11.27
N GLU A 165 -8.90 12.05 -12.38
CA GLU A 165 -9.02 11.46 -13.72
C GLU A 165 -7.83 10.57 -14.05
N ARG A 166 -6.61 11.03 -13.76
CA ARG A 166 -5.39 10.24 -13.94
C ARG A 166 -5.39 8.98 -13.07
N ALA A 167 -5.77 9.10 -11.80
CA ALA A 167 -5.87 7.95 -10.91
C ALA A 167 -6.90 6.91 -11.40
N LEU A 168 -8.06 7.36 -11.90
CA LEU A 168 -9.07 6.46 -12.49
C LEU A 168 -8.56 5.77 -13.75
N ALA A 169 -7.90 6.50 -14.65
CA ALA A 169 -7.32 5.94 -15.88
C ALA A 169 -6.25 4.88 -15.60
N GLU A 170 -5.53 5.01 -14.49
CA GLU A 170 -4.52 4.05 -14.02
C GLU A 170 -5.12 2.93 -13.15
N GLY A 171 -6.45 2.85 -13.01
CA GLY A 171 -7.13 1.84 -12.18
C GLY A 171 -6.89 2.00 -10.67
N ARG A 172 -6.44 3.18 -10.23
CA ARG A 172 -6.10 3.47 -8.83
C ARG A 172 -7.31 3.94 -8.03
N PRO A 173 -7.37 3.62 -6.72
CA PRO A 173 -8.44 4.07 -5.85
C PRO A 173 -8.40 5.59 -5.65
N VAL A 174 -9.56 6.22 -5.88
CA VAL A 174 -9.80 7.65 -5.65
C VAL A 174 -10.65 7.81 -4.39
N PRO A 175 -10.29 8.71 -3.45
CA PRO A 175 -11.12 8.99 -2.28
C PRO A 175 -12.52 9.44 -2.73
N ARG A 176 -13.57 8.84 -2.16
CA ARG A 176 -14.97 9.12 -2.53
C ARG A 176 -15.43 10.53 -2.14
N GLN A 177 -14.73 11.19 -1.21
CA GLN A 177 -15.03 12.56 -0.79
C GLN A 177 -13.76 13.44 -0.78
N PRO A 178 -13.87 14.72 -1.19
CA PRO A 178 -12.90 15.72 -0.81
C PRO A 178 -13.06 15.99 0.68
N VAL A 179 -11.99 15.76 1.44
CA VAL A 179 -12.02 15.77 2.91
C VAL A 179 -12.23 17.18 3.51
N GLY A 180 -12.36 18.22 2.67
CA GLY A 180 -12.72 19.59 3.07
C GLY A 180 -14.22 19.84 3.36
N GLN A 181 -15.10 18.83 3.28
CA GLN A 181 -16.53 18.96 3.63
C GLN A 181 -16.92 18.34 4.98
N ILE A 182 -15.97 17.97 5.83
CA ILE A 182 -16.27 17.42 7.18
C ILE A 182 -16.69 18.52 8.19
N GLY A 183 -16.60 19.81 7.81
CA GLY A 183 -16.88 20.94 8.71
C GLY A 183 -18.33 21.41 8.85
N ASN A 184 -19.30 20.86 8.11
CA ASN A 184 -20.71 21.29 8.20
C ASN A 184 -21.66 20.11 8.36
N VAL A 185 -21.63 19.48 9.53
CA VAL A 185 -22.81 18.81 10.08
C VAL A 185 -22.99 19.37 11.48
N ALA A 186 -23.88 20.34 11.58
CA ALA A 186 -24.53 20.73 12.83
C ALA A 186 -25.50 19.63 13.27
#